data_AF-A0A9W7E333-F1
#
_entry.id   AF-A0A9W7E333-F1
#
_cell.length_a   1.000
_cell.length_b   1.000
_cell.length_c   1.000
_cell.angle_alpha   90.00
_cell.angle_beta   90.00
_cell.angle_gamma   90.00
#
_symmetry.space_group_name_H-M   'P 1'
#
loop_
_entity.id
_entity.type
_entity.pdbx_description
1 polymer ?
#
loop_
_entity_poly.entity_id
_entity_poly.type
_entity_poly.pdbx_seq_one_letter_code
_entity_poly.pdbx_strand_id
1 'polypeptide(L)'
;MWTSGYDLFSPSVDVTSHIYVRRHKPKFWETFNRVWGRNSGGHNAIQLRVIDRVKSSLGYPESSSDMVHPKSILDHLDEYGMGQERPLETYLDMVGIDVRGKVTYQQKDDWCHKGLVPPHYGERREELQKLYA
;
A
#
# COMPACT_ATOMS: atom_id res chain seq x y z
N MET A 1 -2.73 8.61 -7.11
CA MET A 1 -3.41 8.77 -5.82
C MET A 1 -3.43 7.44 -5.12
N TRP A 2 -2.78 7.34 -3.95
CA TRP A 2 -3.16 6.28 -3.01
C TRP A 2 -4.68 6.13 -3.05
N THR A 3 -5.18 4.90 -3.27
CA THR A 3 -6.60 4.53 -3.43
C THR A 3 -7.32 4.94 -4.74
N SER A 4 -6.65 5.39 -5.81
CA SER A 4 -7.28 5.74 -7.11
C SER A 4 -8.49 6.69 -7.01
N GLY A 5 -8.43 7.69 -6.14
CA GLY A 5 -9.53 8.65 -5.96
C GLY A 5 -10.45 8.35 -4.77
N TYR A 6 -10.44 7.11 -4.26
CA TYR A 6 -11.32 6.71 -3.18
C TYR A 6 -10.89 7.30 -1.83
N ASP A 7 -11.82 7.49 -0.91
CA ASP A 7 -11.49 7.71 0.50
C ASP A 7 -11.64 6.39 1.23
N LEU A 8 -10.52 5.82 1.68
CA LEU A 8 -10.53 4.60 2.47
C LEU A 8 -10.84 4.95 3.92
N PHE A 9 -11.98 4.47 4.40
CA PHE A 9 -12.37 4.57 5.79
C PHE A 9 -12.24 3.21 6.45
N SER A 10 -11.49 3.14 7.55
CA SER A 10 -11.53 1.98 8.43
C SER A 10 -12.65 2.20 9.45
N PRO A 11 -13.64 1.29 9.53
CA PRO A 11 -14.65 1.39 10.58
C PRO A 11 -14.01 1.29 11.96
N SER A 12 -14.61 1.96 12.94
CA SER A 12 -14.19 1.93 14.36
C SER A 12 -14.51 0.60 15.06
N VAL A 13 -15.19 -0.30 14.34
CA VAL A 13 -15.56 -1.64 14.80
C VAL A 13 -15.22 -2.62 13.69
N ASP A 14 -14.84 -3.84 14.09
CA ASP A 14 -14.60 -4.91 13.13
C ASP A 14 -15.92 -5.31 12.45
N VAL A 15 -16.05 -4.95 11.17
CA VAL A 15 -17.24 -5.29 10.35
C VAL A 15 -17.08 -6.61 9.59
N THR A 16 -15.86 -7.12 9.51
CA THR A 16 -15.53 -8.38 8.86
C THR A 16 -14.61 -9.19 9.75
N SER A 17 -14.94 -10.46 9.98
CA SER A 17 -14.03 -11.41 10.62
C SER A 17 -13.39 -12.33 9.58
N HIS A 18 -12.08 -12.53 9.68
CA HIS A 18 -11.38 -13.56 8.92
C HIS A 18 -11.17 -14.78 9.80
N ILE A 19 -11.71 -15.94 9.39
CA ILE A 19 -11.35 -17.21 10.04
C ILE A 19 -9.90 -17.54 9.65
N TYR A 20 -8.96 -17.09 10.48
CA TYR A 20 -7.53 -17.26 10.27
C TYR A 20 -7.14 -18.73 10.21
N VAL A 21 -7.79 -19.55 11.05
CA VAL A 21 -7.54 -20.99 11.12
C VAL A 21 -8.51 -21.72 10.21
N ARG A 22 -8.06 -22.10 9.02
CA ARG A 22 -8.79 -23.03 8.15
C ARG A 22 -8.34 -24.47 8.38
N ARG A 23 -8.68 -25.02 9.55
CA ARG A 23 -8.41 -26.44 9.87
C ARG A 23 -9.03 -27.33 8.77
N HIS A 24 -8.22 -28.22 8.19
CA HIS A 24 -8.61 -29.20 7.17
C HIS A 24 -9.06 -28.65 5.81
N LYS A 25 -8.74 -27.40 5.47
CA LYS A 25 -8.95 -26.87 4.10
C LYS A 25 -7.60 -26.66 3.40
N PRO A 26 -7.51 -26.93 2.09
CA PRO A 26 -6.27 -26.72 1.35
C PRO A 26 -5.90 -25.24 1.36
N LYS A 27 -4.65 -24.95 1.74
CA LYS A 27 -4.09 -23.60 1.66
C LYS A 27 -3.60 -23.35 0.24
N PHE A 28 -3.65 -22.09 -0.19
CA PHE A 28 -3.06 -21.67 -1.47
C PHE A 28 -1.61 -22.17 -1.60
N TRP A 29 -0.80 -21.93 -0.57
CA TRP A 29 0.61 -22.35 -0.55
C TRP A 29 0.81 -23.87 -0.53
N GLU A 30 -0.15 -24.65 0.00
CA GLU A 30 -0.09 -26.12 -0.08
C GLU A 30 -0.29 -26.59 -1.52
N THR A 31 -1.26 -26.00 -2.22
CA THR A 31 -1.50 -26.28 -3.65
C THR A 31 -0.30 -25.84 -4.48
N PHE A 32 0.22 -24.63 -4.23
CA PHE A 32 1.41 -24.12 -4.89
C PHE A 32 2.61 -25.05 -4.71
N ASN A 33 2.91 -25.44 -3.47
CA ASN A 33 4.01 -26.35 -3.18
C ASN A 33 3.82 -27.75 -3.80
N ARG A 34 2.58 -28.18 -4.04
CA ARG A 34 2.28 -29.47 -4.67
C ARG A 34 2.50 -29.44 -6.18
N VAL A 35 2.18 -28.31 -6.83
CA VAL A 35 2.33 -28.13 -8.28
C VAL A 35 3.77 -27.78 -8.65
N TRP A 36 4.42 -26.89 -7.90
CA TRP A 36 5.75 -26.36 -8.23
C TRP A 36 6.88 -26.92 -7.34
N GLY A 37 6.55 -27.72 -6.32
CA GLY A 37 7.51 -28.32 -5.40
C GLY A 37 7.74 -27.51 -4.12
N ARG A 38 7.95 -28.20 -3.00
CA ARG A 38 8.12 -27.64 -1.64
C ARG A 38 9.33 -26.71 -1.50
N ASN A 39 10.35 -26.90 -2.35
CA ASN A 39 11.60 -26.12 -2.37
C ASN A 39 11.68 -25.16 -3.56
N SER A 40 10.57 -24.91 -4.26
CA SER A 40 10.54 -23.97 -5.39
C SER A 40 10.96 -22.54 -5.02
N GLY A 41 10.99 -22.21 -3.72
CA GLY A 41 11.27 -20.87 -3.23
C GLY A 41 10.26 -19.83 -3.73
N GLY A 42 9.16 -20.27 -4.36
CA GLY A 42 8.30 -19.40 -5.15
C GLY A 42 7.65 -18.29 -4.33
N HIS A 43 7.23 -18.58 -3.09
CA HIS A 43 6.74 -17.56 -2.16
C HIS A 43 7.75 -16.43 -1.97
N ASN A 44 8.97 -16.76 -1.53
CA ASN A 44 9.99 -15.78 -1.21
C ASN A 44 10.49 -15.08 -2.48
N ALA A 45 10.64 -15.81 -3.58
CA ALA A 45 11.05 -15.24 -4.87
C ALA A 45 10.02 -14.23 -5.42
N ILE A 46 8.72 -14.51 -5.27
CA ILE A 46 7.66 -13.56 -5.64
C ILE A 46 7.65 -12.38 -4.67
N GLN A 47 7.71 -12.64 -3.36
CA GLN A 47 7.67 -11.61 -2.34
C GLN A 47 8.79 -10.57 -2.51
N LEU A 48 10.03 -11.02 -2.77
CA LEU A 48 11.16 -10.11 -2.98
C LEU A 48 10.93 -9.18 -4.18
N ARG A 49 10.36 -9.71 -5.28
CA ARG A 49 10.01 -8.89 -6.46
C ARG A 49 8.90 -7.90 -6.16
N VAL A 50 7.89 -8.30 -5.39
CA VAL A 50 6.79 -7.40 -4.99
C VAL A 50 7.33 -6.27 -4.09
N ILE A 51 8.24 -6.58 -3.17
CA ILE A 51 8.88 -5.57 -2.32
C ILE A 51 9.60 -4.52 -3.17
N ASP A 52 10.37 -4.93 -4.18
CA ASP A 52 11.06 -3.99 -5.07
C ASP A 52 10.09 -3.11 -5.85
N ARG A 53 8.99 -3.66 -6.39
CA ARG A 53 7.95 -2.86 -7.05
C ARG A 53 7.35 -1.82 -6.11
N VAL A 54 7.01 -2.22 -4.88
CA VAL A 54 6.42 -1.32 -3.87
C VAL A 54 7.41 -0.23 -3.48
N LYS A 55 8.66 -0.59 -3.17
CA LYS A 55 9.72 0.37 -2.82
C LYS A 55 10.00 1.35 -3.95
N SER A 56 10.04 0.87 -5.19
CA SER A 56 10.20 1.70 -6.38
C SER A 56 9.07 2.70 -6.51
N SER A 57 7.82 2.22 -6.36
CA SER A 57 6.62 3.08 -6.40
C SER A 57 6.64 4.15 -5.30
N LEU A 58 7.15 3.82 -4.11
CA LEU A 58 7.28 4.75 -2.98
C LEU A 58 8.52 5.66 -3.06
N GLY A 59 9.37 5.53 -4.10
CA GLY A 59 10.54 6.39 -4.29
C GLY A 59 11.74 6.06 -3.40
N TYR A 60 11.86 4.81 -2.91
CA TYR A 60 13.05 4.37 -2.18
C TYR A 60 14.28 4.32 -3.10
N PRO A 61 15.43 4.90 -2.70
CA PRO A 61 16.61 4.96 -3.55
C PRO A 61 17.21 3.59 -3.86
N GLU A 62 17.13 2.63 -2.93
CA GLU A 62 17.65 1.27 -3.15
C GLU A 62 16.85 0.43 -4.16
N SER A 63 15.63 0.84 -4.49
CA SER A 63 14.76 0.18 -5.47
C SER A 63 14.33 1.17 -6.54
N SER A 64 15.21 2.11 -6.91
CA SER A 64 14.95 3.01 -8.04
C SER A 64 14.71 2.20 -9.31
N SER A 65 13.98 2.78 -10.27
CA SER A 65 13.62 2.10 -11.53
C SER A 65 14.83 1.46 -12.23
N ASP A 66 16.00 2.08 -12.13
CA ASP A 66 17.25 1.63 -12.75
C ASP A 66 17.92 0.47 -12.00
N MET A 67 17.64 0.31 -10.71
CA MET A 67 18.22 -0.75 -9.85
C MET A 67 17.36 -2.02 -9.80
N VAL A 68 16.07 -1.90 -10.11
CA VAL A 68 15.11 -3.01 -10.03
C VAL A 68 15.33 -4.03 -11.16
N HIS A 69 15.35 -5.32 -10.82
CA HIS A 69 15.44 -6.43 -11.77
C HIS A 69 14.53 -7.62 -11.40
N PRO A 70 13.83 -8.22 -12.39
CA PRO A 70 13.75 -7.83 -13.79
C PRO A 70 12.95 -6.53 -13.99
N LYS A 71 13.23 -5.78 -15.06
CA LYS A 71 12.52 -4.51 -15.34
C LYS A 71 11.02 -4.71 -15.53
N SER A 72 10.61 -5.88 -16.00
CA SER A 72 9.21 -6.24 -16.20
C SER A 72 8.36 -6.20 -14.92
N ILE A 73 8.97 -6.17 -13.72
CA ILE A 73 8.18 -5.99 -12.49
C ILE A 73 7.61 -4.57 -12.36
N LEU A 74 8.11 -3.62 -13.15
CA LEU A 74 7.62 -2.25 -13.24
C LEU A 74 6.66 -2.05 -14.43
N ASP A 75 6.30 -3.12 -15.15
CA ASP A 75 5.30 -3.04 -16.22
C ASP A 75 3.92 -2.67 -15.65
N HIS A 76 3.10 -2.00 -16.47
CA HIS A 76 1.74 -1.60 -16.13
C HIS A 76 1.65 -0.78 -14.83
N LEU A 77 2.63 0.05 -14.51
CA LEU A 77 2.54 0.97 -13.37
C LEU A 77 1.47 2.05 -13.58
N ASP A 78 1.19 2.43 -14.82
CA ASP A 78 0.11 3.39 -15.11
C ASP A 78 -1.28 2.79 -14.83
N GLU A 79 -1.45 1.49 -15.04
CA GLU A 79 -2.72 0.76 -14.85
C GLU A 79 -2.88 0.22 -13.42
N TYR A 80 -1.81 -0.36 -12.85
CA TYR A 80 -1.80 -1.06 -11.57
C TYR A 80 -0.76 -0.50 -10.59
N GLY A 81 -0.46 0.78 -10.71
CA GLY A 81 0.38 1.51 -9.76
C GLY A 81 -0.46 2.19 -8.69
N MET A 82 0.07 3.29 -8.17
CA MET A 82 -0.60 4.09 -7.14
C MET A 82 -1.57 5.12 -7.74
N GLY A 83 -1.90 5.07 -9.03
CA GLY A 83 -2.75 6.04 -9.74
C GLY A 83 -2.18 7.47 -9.76
N GLN A 84 -2.95 8.46 -10.27
CA GLN A 84 -2.44 9.83 -10.50
C GLN A 84 -3.11 10.96 -9.68
N GLU A 85 -4.28 10.74 -9.08
CA GLU A 85 -5.06 11.87 -8.52
C GLU A 85 -4.43 12.66 -7.30
N ARG A 86 -3.70 12.04 -6.36
CA ARG A 86 -2.98 12.70 -5.22
C ARG A 86 -1.50 12.38 -5.42
N PRO A 87 -0.62 13.39 -5.30
CA PRO A 87 0.82 13.21 -5.28
C PRO A 87 1.27 12.33 -4.11
N LEU A 88 2.34 11.56 -4.33
CA LEU A 88 2.95 10.72 -3.29
C LEU A 88 3.54 11.58 -2.17
N GLU A 89 4.14 12.71 -2.53
CA GLU A 89 4.82 13.65 -1.64
C GLU A 89 3.85 14.20 -0.60
N THR A 90 2.63 14.54 -1.02
CA THR A 90 1.56 14.99 -0.11
C THR A 90 1.19 13.91 0.90
N TYR A 91 1.11 12.65 0.45
CA TYR A 91 0.84 11.53 1.35
C TYR A 91 1.96 11.32 2.36
N LEU A 92 3.21 11.22 1.88
CA LEU A 92 4.40 11.03 2.72
C LEU A 92 4.56 12.15 3.74
N ASP A 93 4.28 13.40 3.36
CA ASP A 93 4.27 14.54 4.26
C ASP A 93 3.19 14.40 5.34
N MET A 94 1.95 14.09 4.95
CA MET A 94 0.81 13.92 5.86
C MET A 94 1.04 12.82 6.91
N VAL A 95 1.70 11.72 6.53
CA VAL A 95 2.02 10.61 7.45
C VAL A 95 3.40 10.73 8.11
N GLY A 96 4.14 11.80 7.82
CA GLY A 96 5.44 12.05 8.41
C GLY A 96 6.52 11.05 8.03
N ILE A 97 6.58 10.56 6.80
CA ILE A 97 7.58 9.59 6.35
C ILE A 97 8.53 10.24 5.34
N ASP A 98 9.85 10.13 5.58
CA ASP A 98 10.87 10.37 4.57
C ASP A 98 11.54 9.06 4.17
N VAL A 99 11.16 8.57 2.99
CA VAL A 99 11.67 7.32 2.39
C VAL A 99 13.15 7.40 1.98
N ARG A 100 13.66 8.60 1.67
CA ARG A 100 15.04 8.80 1.22
C ARG A 100 15.97 8.91 2.41
N GLY A 101 15.59 9.72 3.40
CA GLY A 101 16.29 9.85 4.67
C GLY A 101 16.10 8.67 5.62
N LYS A 102 15.10 7.80 5.36
CA LYS A 102 14.72 6.65 6.18
C LYS A 102 14.37 7.06 7.61
N VAL A 103 13.63 8.15 7.74
CA VAL A 103 13.19 8.72 9.03
C VAL A 103 11.68 8.91 9.07
N THR A 104 11.14 8.95 10.28
CA THR A 104 9.71 9.22 10.55
C THR A 104 9.58 10.40 11.50
N TYR A 105 8.63 11.29 11.24
CA TYR A 105 8.35 12.49 12.00
C TYR A 105 7.09 12.29 12.86
N GLN A 106 7.29 11.86 14.11
CA GLN A 106 6.19 11.56 15.05
C GLN A 106 5.20 12.72 15.28
N GLN A 107 5.65 13.97 15.11
CA GLN A 107 4.75 15.11 15.22
C GLN A 107 3.71 15.20 14.09
N LYS A 108 3.90 14.49 12.97
CA LYS A 108 3.02 14.57 11.79
C LYS A 108 1.95 13.47 11.75
N ASP A 109 2.17 12.33 12.39
CA ASP A 109 1.19 11.24 12.51
C ASP A 109 0.34 11.32 13.79
N ASP A 110 0.49 12.40 14.55
CA ASP A 110 -0.19 12.66 15.82
C ASP A 110 -1.73 12.61 15.71
N TRP A 111 -2.27 12.98 14.54
CA TRP A 111 -3.70 12.87 14.25
C TRP A 111 -4.17 11.41 14.25
N CYS A 112 -3.35 10.47 13.76
CA CYS A 112 -3.68 9.05 13.70
C CYS A 112 -3.71 8.44 15.11
N HIS A 113 -2.71 8.75 15.94
CA HIS A 113 -2.65 8.28 17.33
C HIS A 113 -3.82 8.78 18.19
N LYS A 114 -4.31 9.98 17.88
CA LYS A 114 -5.44 10.61 18.59
C LYS A 114 -6.81 10.26 18.00
N GLY A 115 -6.87 9.47 16.93
CA GLY A 115 -8.12 9.16 16.23
C GLY A 115 -8.79 10.39 15.62
N LEU A 116 -8.01 11.40 15.25
CA LEU A 116 -8.48 12.63 14.61
C LEU A 116 -8.57 12.45 13.10
N VAL A 117 -9.32 13.34 12.46
CA VAL A 117 -9.43 13.40 11.00
C VAL A 117 -8.05 13.76 10.40
N PRO A 118 -7.61 13.07 9.33
CA PRO A 118 -6.35 13.41 8.67
C PRO A 118 -6.31 14.87 8.21
N PRO A 119 -5.13 15.53 8.26
CA PRO A 119 -4.92 16.81 7.61
C PRO A 119 -5.39 16.78 6.15
N HIS A 120 -5.97 17.86 5.64
CA HIS A 120 -6.49 17.99 4.26
C HIS A 120 -7.74 17.17 3.91
N TYR A 121 -8.34 16.43 4.85
CA TYR A 121 -9.59 15.72 4.60
C TYR A 121 -10.82 16.66 4.57
N GLY A 122 -10.79 17.76 5.33
CA GLY A 122 -11.93 18.68 5.50
C GLY A 122 -12.32 19.46 4.24
N GLU A 123 -11.33 19.84 3.41
CA GLU A 123 -11.53 20.67 2.21
C GLU A 123 -12.45 19.98 1.18
N ARG A 124 -12.35 18.66 1.05
CA ARG A 124 -13.15 17.88 0.10
C ARG A 124 -14.58 17.61 0.58
N ARG A 125 -14.82 17.66 1.90
CA ARG A 125 -16.14 17.39 2.48
C ARG A 125 -17.12 18.52 2.19
N GLU A 126 -16.64 19.76 2.18
CA GLU A 126 -17.43 20.93 1.79
C GLU A 126 -17.73 20.95 0.29
N GLU A 127 -16.78 20.52 -0.56
CA GLU A 127 -17.00 20.38 -2.00
C GLU A 127 -18.02 19.27 -2.34
N LEU A 128 -17.90 18.11 -1.67
CA LEU A 128 -18.87 17.03 -1.82
C LEU A 128 -20.26 17.43 -1.29
N GLN A 129 -20.33 18.16 -0.16
CA GLN A 129 -21.61 18.69 0.32
C GLN A 129 -22.25 19.67 -0.66
N LYS A 130 -21.47 20.46 -1.40
CA LYS A 130 -21.98 21.36 -2.46
C LYS A 130 -22.45 20.64 -3.73
N LEU A 131 -21.89 19.46 -4.04
CA LEU A 131 -22.27 18.65 -5.20
C LEU A 131 -23.54 17.81 -4.98
N TYR A 132 -23.89 17.53 -3.73
CA TYR A 132 -25.04 16.72 -3.33
C TYR A 132 -26.12 17.48 -2.54
N ALA A 133 -26.04 18.82 -2.52
CA ALA A 133 -27.07 19.72 -1.99
C ALA A 133 -27.83 20.38 -3.15
#